data_AF-A0A9X5CEZ2-F1
#
_entry.id   AF-A0A9X5CEZ2-F1
#
_cell.length_a   1.000
_cell.length_b   1.000
_cell.length_c   1.000
_cell.angle_alpha   90.00
_cell.angle_beta   90.00
_cell.angle_gamma   90.00
#
_symmetry.space_group_name_H-M   'P 1'
#
loop_
_entity.id
_entity.type
_entity.pdbx_description
1 polymer ?
#
loop_
_entity_poly.entity_id
_entity_poly.type
_entity_poly.pdbx_seq_one_letter_code
_entity_poly.pdbx_strand_id
1 'polypeptide(L)' 'MAYSEEIKKIRQKCFLSQETFGRELGVPFSSINRWESGKRKPGISAMKKIKDFCDAQVL' A
#
# COMPACT_ATOMS: atom_id res chain seq x y z
N MET A 1 1.92 1.09 16.28
CA MET A 1 0.98 0.92 15.14
C MET A 1 1.49 -0.20 14.26
N ALA A 2 0.62 -1.10 13.80
CA ALA A 2 1.03 -2.21 12.94
C ALA A 2 1.23 -1.72 11.49
N TYR A 3 2.19 -2.28 10.77
CA TYR A 3 2.47 -1.97 9.35
C TYR A 3 1.21 -2.03 8.47
N SER A 4 0.30 -2.96 8.78
CA SER A 4 -0.98 -3.13 8.08
C SER A 4 -1.86 -1.89 8.15
N GLU A 5 -1.92 -1.23 9.31
CA GLU A 5 -2.71 -0.01 9.51
C GLU A 5 -2.08 1.18 8.78
N GLU A 6 -0.75 1.26 8.72
CA GLU A 6 -0.09 2.38 8.05
C GLU A 6 -0.31 2.35 6.53
N ILE A 7 -0.24 1.16 5.92
CA ILE A 7 -0.53 0.98 4.49
C ILE A 7 -1.98 1.38 4.19
N LYS A 8 -2.91 0.96 5.04
CA LYS A 8 -4.33 1.32 4.90
C LYS A 8 -4.55 2.83 5.04
N LYS A 9 -3.87 3.49 5.99
CA LYS A 9 -3.93 4.94 6.17
C LYS A 9 -3.41 5.70 4.96
N ILE A 10 -2.25 5.32 4.41
CA ILE A 10 -1.69 5.94 3.21
C ILE A 10 -2.71 5.88 2.06
N ARG A 11 -3.27 4.68 1.81
CA ARG A 11 -4.28 4.49 0.76
C ARG A 11 -5.52 5.36 0.99
N GLN A 12 -6.03 5.39 2.22
CA GLN A 12 -7.23 6.16 2.56
C GLN A 12 -7.00 7.67 2.47
N LYS A 13 -5.83 8.17 2.85
CA LYS A 13 -5.45 9.59 2.67
C LYS A 13 -5.44 9.99 1.20
N CYS A 14 -5.15 9.05 0.29
CA CYS A 14 -5.18 9.27 -1.15
C CYS A 14 -6.57 9.00 -1.78
N PHE A 15 -7.59 8.68 -0.98
CA PHE A 15 -8.94 8.33 -1.45
C PHE A 15 -8.98 7.16 -2.46
N LEU A 16 -8.04 6.22 -2.37
CA LEU A 16 -7.94 5.10 -3.31
C LEU A 16 -8.63 3.83 -2.80
N SER A 17 -9.22 3.07 -3.71
CA SER A 17 -9.63 1.68 -3.45
C SER A 17 -8.39 0.77 -3.34
N GLN A 18 -8.53 -0.42 -2.75
CA GLN A 18 -7.43 -1.42 -2.74
C GLN A 18 -7.01 -1.82 -4.16
N GLU A 19 -7.95 -1.83 -5.11
CA GLU A 19 -7.67 -2.13 -6.51
C GLU A 19 -6.86 -1.02 -7.17
N THR A 20 -7.30 0.24 -7.05
CA THR A 20 -6.59 1.39 -7.62
C THR A 20 -5.20 1.53 -7.01
N PHE A 21 -5.08 1.41 -5.69
CA PHE A 21 -3.79 1.46 -5.02
C PHE A 21 -2.85 0.32 -5.44
N GLY A 22 -3.41 -0.88 -5.67
CA GLY A 22 -2.65 -1.98 -6.27
C GLY A 22 -2.13 -1.63 -7.66
N ARG A 23 -2.97 -1.01 -8.51
CA ARG A 23 -2.56 -0.56 -9.86
C ARG A 23 -1.44 0.48 -9.79
N GLU A 24 -1.55 1.49 -8.92
CA GLU A 24 -0.50 2.51 -8.70
C GLU A 24 0.83 1.87 -8.27
N LEU A 25 0.77 0.86 -7.41
CA LEU A 25 1.95 0.11 -6.95
C LEU A 25 2.36 -1.03 -7.90
N GLY A 26 1.67 -1.25 -9.02
CA GLY A 26 1.90 -2.38 -9.92
C GLY A 26 1.89 -3.74 -9.21
N VAL A 27 0.91 -3.96 -8.33
CA VAL A 27 0.64 -5.24 -7.63
C VAL A 27 -0.86 -5.57 -7.65
N PRO A 28 -1.25 -6.86 -7.60
CA PRO A 28 -2.67 -7.22 -7.53
C PRO A 28 -3.34 -6.72 -6.24
N PHE A 29 -4.65 -6.41 -6.29
CA PHE A 29 -5.43 -5.98 -5.12
C PHE A 29 -5.29 -6.98 -3.94
N SER A 30 -5.17 -8.27 -4.23
CA SER A 30 -5.03 -9.32 -3.22
C SER A 30 -3.75 -9.19 -2.39
N SER A 31 -2.70 -8.56 -2.94
CA SER A 31 -1.49 -8.21 -2.19
C SER A 31 -1.79 -7.10 -1.17
N ILE A 32 -2.45 -6.03 -1.62
CA ILE A 32 -2.89 -4.92 -0.74
C ILE A 32 -3.78 -5.45 0.38
N ASN A 33 -4.77 -6.29 0.05
CA ASN A 33 -5.66 -6.90 1.02
C ASN A 33 -4.92 -7.70 2.11
N ARG A 34 -3.91 -8.49 1.72
CA ARG A 34 -3.08 -9.26 2.67
C ARG A 34 -2.19 -8.36 3.53
N TRP A 35 -1.70 -7.26 2.99
CA TRP A 35 -0.89 -6.29 3.74
C TRP A 35 -1.74 -5.53 4.76
N GLU A 36 -2.89 -5.00 4.33
CA GLU A 36 -3.82 -4.26 5.21
C GLU A 36 -4.50 -5.14 6.26
N SER A 37 -4.65 -6.45 6.00
CA SER A 37 -5.16 -7.41 6.99
C SER A 37 -4.07 -8.00 7.89
N GLY A 38 -2.81 -7.63 7.68
CA GLY A 38 -1.67 -8.17 8.45
C GLY A 38 -1.32 -9.63 8.15
N LYS A 39 -2.04 -10.29 7.24
CA LYS A 39 -1.79 -11.69 6.83
C LYS A 39 -0.42 -11.89 6.17
N ARG A 40 0.14 -10.84 5.55
CA ARG A 40 1.48 -10.86 4.96
C ARG A 40 2.10 -9.47 5.01
N LYS A 41 3.42 -9.39 5.19
CA LYS A 41 4.16 -8.13 5.02
C LYS A 41 4.57 -7.93 3.56
N PRO A 42 4.64 -6.68 3.07
CA PRO A 42 5.28 -6.39 1.78
C PRO A 42 6.76 -6.81 1.82
N GLY A 43 7.26 -7.36 0.71
CA GLY A 43 8.70 -7.55 0.53
C GLY A 43 9.42 -6.22 0.22
N ILE A 44 10.75 -6.23 0.17
CA ILE A 44 11.57 -5.02 -0.04
C ILE A 44 11.18 -4.28 -1.33
N SER A 45 10.97 -4.99 -2.44
CA SER A 45 10.55 -4.38 -3.71
C SER A 45 9.19 -3.66 -3.57
N ALA A 46 8.21 -4.28 -2.91
CA ALA A 46 6.91 -3.65 -2.65
C ALA A 46 7.03 -2.46 -1.70
N MET A 47 7.88 -2.56 -0.67
CA MET A 47 8.14 -1.46 0.26
C MET A 47 8.75 -0.24 -0.45
N LYS A 48 9.67 -0.48 -1.39
CA LYS A 48 10.24 0.58 -2.25
C LYS A 48 9.15 1.25 -3.08
N LYS A 49 8.26 0.49 -3.72
CA LYS A 49 7.15 1.06 -4.49
C LYS A 49 6.20 1.89 -3.62
N ILE A 50 5.92 1.46 -2.39
CA ILE A 50 5.11 2.24 -1.44
C ILE A 50 5.81 3.55 -1.10
N LYS A 51 7.13 3.53 -0.84
CA LYS A 51 7.91 4.74 -0.60
C LYS A 51 7.86 5.68 -1.82
N ASP A 52 8.15 5.16 -3.01
CA ASP A 52 8.16 5.94 -4.25
C ASP A 52 6.77 6.56 -4.53
N PHE A 53 5.68 5.82 -4.23
CA PHE A 53 4.32 6.34 -4.29
C PHE A 53 4.08 7.49 -3.30
N CYS A 54 4.51 7.35 -2.04
CA CYS A 54 4.37 8.41 -1.04
C CYS A 54 5.15 9.67 -1.42
N ASP A 55 6.40 9.51 -1.90
CA ASP A 55 7.25 10.63 -2.34
C ASP A 55 6.59 11.38 -3.51
N ALA A 56 5.92 10.68 -4.42
CA ALA A 56 5.22 11.28 -5.57
C ALA A 56 3.93 12.02 -5.18
N GLN A 57 3.29 11.67 -4.07
CA GLN A 57 2.01 12.27 -3.64
C GLN A 57 2.16 13.49 -2.71
N VAL A 58 3.39 13.90 -2.38
CA VAL A 58 3.69 14.97 -1.38
C VAL A 58 2.91 14.72 -0.08
N LEU A 59 3.05 13.51 0.47
CA LEU A 59 2.52 13.09 1.77
C LEU A 59 3.53 13.23 2.91
#